data_AF-A0A7S3TAA6-F1
#
_entry.id   AF-A0A7S3TAA6-F1
#
_cell.length_a   1.000
_cell.length_b   1.000
_cell.length_c   1.000
_cell.angle_alpha   90.00
_cell.angle_beta   90.00
_cell.angle_gamma   90.00
#
_symmetry.space_group_name_H-M   'P 1'
#
loop_
_entity.id
_entity.type
_entity.pdbx_description
1 polymer ?
#
loop_
_entity_poly.entity_id
_entity_poly.type
_entity_poly.pdbx_seq_one_letter_code
_entity_poly.pdbx_strand_id
1 'polypeptide(L)'
;MNVVAVAVPAFSPGTPEHALATWVRREGGFVGKVRVETRDGLRGLFVTEPVRAGELLVSVPPGCIVSADEDPQWGLSLRELLTARLVGARTRGQCQPYLDSLPTLDGAPLLCDWSDEASEMAQHRSEITRDRIEIAPRSLRDRSRSRKPRDQSEGPRL
;
A
#
# COMPACT_ATOMS: atom_id res chain seq x y z
N MET A 1 22.05 -3.93 -23.14
CA MET A 1 22.29 -2.84 -22.17
C MET A 1 21.77 -3.32 -20.83
N ASN A 2 22.66 -3.62 -19.89
CA ASN A 2 22.30 -4.13 -18.57
C ASN A 2 22.03 -2.92 -17.67
N VAL A 3 20.75 -2.60 -17.44
CA VAL A 3 20.38 -1.53 -16.50
C VAL A 3 20.55 -2.12 -15.11
N VAL A 4 21.67 -1.81 -14.46
CA VAL A 4 21.89 -2.14 -13.05
C VAL A 4 20.88 -1.28 -12.26
N ALA A 5 19.79 -1.91 -11.82
CA ALA A 5 18.81 -1.27 -10.96
C ALA A 5 19.52 -0.90 -9.65
N VAL A 6 19.79 0.39 -9.46
CA VAL A 6 20.26 0.90 -8.17
C VAL A 6 19.13 0.69 -7.17
N ALA A 7 19.33 -0.21 -6.22
CA ALA A 7 18.38 -0.46 -5.16
C ALA A 7 18.23 0.82 -4.33
N VAL A 8 17.11 1.51 -4.50
CA VAL A 8 16.79 2.67 -3.66
C VAL A 8 16.39 2.12 -2.28
N PRO A 9 17.01 2.57 -1.18
CA PRO A 9 16.64 2.11 0.15
C PRO A 9 15.15 2.34 0.40
N ALA A 10 14.49 1.33 0.98
CA ALA A 10 13.06 1.34 1.27
C ALA A 10 12.66 2.48 2.23
N PHE A 11 13.51 2.80 3.22
CA PHE A 11 13.29 3.88 4.17
C PHE A 11 14.64 4.48 4.58
N SER A 12 14.72 5.81 4.62
CA SER A 12 15.92 6.52 5.05
C SER A 12 16.08 6.45 6.57
N PRO A 13 17.25 6.05 7.11
CA PRO A 13 17.49 6.05 8.55
C PRO A 13 17.20 7.43 9.16
N GLY A 14 16.58 7.43 10.34
CA GLY A 14 16.25 8.66 11.07
C GLY A 14 14.93 9.34 10.68
N THR A 15 14.19 8.83 9.68
CA THR A 15 12.84 9.35 9.38
C THR A 15 11.75 8.65 10.20
N PRO A 16 10.59 9.32 10.44
CA PRO A 16 9.43 8.69 11.08
C PRO A 16 8.97 7.40 10.37
N GLU A 17 9.05 7.36 9.04
CA GLU A 17 8.66 6.19 8.25
C GLU A 17 9.60 5.01 8.47
N HIS A 18 10.90 5.27 8.61
CA HIS A 18 11.87 4.22 8.97
C HIS A 18 11.61 3.68 10.37
N ALA A 19 11.30 4.54 11.33
CA ALA A 19 10.94 4.15 12.70
C ALA A 19 9.65 3.32 12.71
N LEU A 20 8.63 3.74 11.96
CA LEU A 20 7.36 3.03 11.78
C LEU A 20 7.58 1.63 11.17
N ALA A 21 8.33 1.53 10.07
CA ALA A 21 8.63 0.27 9.42
C ALA A 21 9.43 -0.69 10.35
N THR A 22 10.37 -0.14 11.12
CA THR A 22 11.15 -0.91 12.10
C THR A 22 10.28 -1.43 13.23
N TRP A 23 9.36 -0.59 13.73
CA TRP A 23 8.41 -0.99 14.75
C TRP A 23 7.49 -2.11 14.27
N VAL A 24 6.87 -1.97 13.09
CA VAL A 24 6.02 -3.02 12.51
C VAL A 24 6.76 -4.35 12.40
N ARG A 25 8.01 -4.35 11.92
CA ARG A 25 8.83 -5.58 11.85
C ARG A 25 9.12 -6.17 13.22
N ARG A 26 9.40 -5.33 14.22
CA ARG A 26 9.66 -5.77 15.61
C ARG A 26 8.45 -6.46 16.23
N GLU A 27 7.25 -5.97 15.95
CA GLU A 27 5.99 -6.56 16.44
C GLU A 27 5.54 -7.81 15.64
N GLY A 28 6.39 -8.33 14.73
CA GLY A 28 6.11 -9.53 13.93
C GLY A 28 5.40 -9.26 12.61
N GLY A 29 5.27 -7.99 12.21
CA GLY A 29 4.77 -7.60 10.90
C GLY A 29 5.77 -7.77 9.76
N PHE A 30 5.33 -7.45 8.55
CA PHE A 30 6.14 -7.48 7.34
C PHE A 30 6.11 -6.13 6.64
N VAL A 31 7.28 -5.64 6.22
CA VAL A 31 7.41 -4.46 5.36
C VAL A 31 8.40 -4.81 4.26
N GLY A 32 7.87 -5.04 3.06
CA GLY A 32 8.61 -5.53 1.90
C GLY A 32 9.17 -4.42 1.03
N LYS A 33 8.96 -4.58 -0.28
CA LYS A 33 9.59 -3.83 -1.38
C LYS A 33 8.92 -2.48 -1.61
N VAL A 34 8.73 -1.72 -0.53
CA VAL A 34 8.00 -0.47 -0.54
C VAL A 34 8.81 0.64 0.11
N ARG A 35 8.57 1.86 -0.35
CA ARG A 35 9.03 3.10 0.27
C ARG A 35 7.88 4.07 0.40
N VAL A 36 8.03 5.04 1.29
CA VAL A 36 7.11 6.17 1.39
C VAL A 36 7.67 7.33 0.59
N GLU A 37 6.82 7.96 -0.21
CA GLU A 37 7.12 9.21 -0.89
C GLU A 37 5.96 10.18 -0.73
N THR A 38 6.28 11.47 -0.78
CA THR A 38 5.28 12.54 -0.94
C THR A 38 5.33 13.05 -2.36
N ARG A 39 4.19 13.02 -3.07
CA ARG A 39 4.02 13.59 -4.41
C ARG A 39 2.77 14.48 -4.41
N ASP A 40 2.88 15.69 -4.95
CA ASP A 40 1.80 16.67 -4.97
C ASP A 40 1.18 16.93 -3.58
N GLY A 41 2.01 16.94 -2.52
CA GLY A 41 1.55 17.12 -1.14
C GLY A 41 0.87 15.90 -0.50
N LEU A 42 0.71 14.80 -1.23
CA LEU A 42 0.12 13.56 -0.73
C LEU A 42 1.18 12.51 -0.47
N ARG A 43 1.09 11.88 0.70
CA ARG A 43 1.98 10.78 1.09
C ARG A 43 1.39 9.44 0.63
N GLY A 44 2.23 8.62 -0.01
CA GLY A 44 1.84 7.31 -0.50
C GLY A 44 2.94 6.25 -0.36
N LEU A 45 2.57 4.99 -0.58
CA LEU A 45 3.49 3.86 -0.67
C LEU A 45 3.80 3.56 -2.13
N PHE A 46 5.09 3.43 -2.44
CA PHE A 46 5.59 3.14 -3.79
C PHE A 46 6.49 1.91 -3.75
N VAL A 47 6.41 1.08 -4.78
CA VAL A 47 7.28 -0.10 -4.87
C VAL A 47 8.70 0.31 -5.26
N THR A 48 9.71 -0.32 -4.64
CA THR A 48 11.12 -0.07 -4.94
C THR A 48 11.67 -0.94 -6.07
N GLU A 49 10.91 -1.97 -6.47
CA GLU A 49 11.24 -2.91 -7.53
C GLU A 49 9.95 -3.55 -8.08
N PRO A 50 9.99 -4.24 -9.24
CA PRO A 50 8.81 -4.90 -9.80
C PRO A 50 8.21 -5.93 -8.85
N VAL A 51 6.88 -5.87 -8.65
CA VAL A 51 6.10 -6.79 -7.82
C VAL A 51 5.07 -7.51 -8.66
N ARG A 52 4.76 -8.76 -8.29
CA ARG A 52 3.71 -9.55 -8.96
C ARG A 52 2.35 -9.31 -8.32
N ALA A 53 1.29 -9.55 -9.09
CA ALA A 53 -0.06 -9.57 -8.53
C ALA A 53 -0.16 -10.65 -7.43
N GLY A 54 -0.71 -10.28 -6.28
CA GLY A 54 -0.81 -11.15 -5.09
C GLY A 54 0.47 -11.23 -4.25
N GLU A 55 1.54 -10.52 -4.61
CA GLU A 55 2.75 -10.43 -3.78
C GLU A 55 2.47 -9.59 -2.52
N LEU A 56 2.85 -10.12 -1.35
CA LEU A 56 2.70 -9.42 -0.08
C LEU A 56 3.65 -8.22 -0.02
N LEU A 57 3.11 -7.02 0.17
CA LEU A 57 3.90 -5.79 0.30
C LEU A 57 4.07 -5.37 1.75
N VAL A 58 3.01 -5.43 2.54
CA VAL A 58 2.98 -5.02 3.95
C VAL A 58 2.01 -5.94 4.71
N SER A 59 2.37 -6.30 5.94
CA SER A 59 1.49 -6.93 6.92
C SER A 59 1.66 -6.22 8.25
N VAL A 60 0.56 -5.80 8.86
CA VAL A 60 0.55 -5.05 10.12
C VAL A 60 -0.04 -5.94 11.22
N PRO A 61 0.70 -6.22 12.30
CA PRO A 61 0.20 -7.05 13.39
C PRO A 61 -0.82 -6.26 14.23
N PRO A 62 -1.75 -6.94 14.93
CA PRO A 62 -2.79 -6.27 15.72
C PRO A 62 -2.26 -5.29 16.77
N GLY A 63 -1.10 -5.57 17.36
CA GLY A 63 -0.44 -4.68 18.32
C GLY A 63 0.01 -3.33 17.75
N CYS A 64 0.06 -3.19 16.42
CA CYS A 64 0.37 -1.94 15.74
C CYS A 64 -0.87 -1.14 15.33
N ILE A 65 -2.08 -1.62 15.62
CA ILE A 65 -3.34 -1.03 15.16
C ILE A 65 -3.98 -0.24 16.30
N VAL A 66 -4.45 0.97 16.01
CA VAL A 66 -5.38 1.69 16.88
C VAL A 66 -6.77 1.52 16.28
N SER A 67 -7.61 0.72 16.94
CA SER A 67 -8.96 0.43 16.48
C SER A 67 -10.01 0.86 17.51
N ALA A 68 -11.25 0.93 17.02
CA ALA A 68 -12.46 1.13 17.81
C ALA A 68 -13.43 -0.01 17.46
N ASP A 69 -12.97 -1.25 17.61
CA ASP A 69 -13.71 -2.47 17.25
C ASP A 69 -14.84 -2.81 18.23
N GLU A 70 -14.91 -2.09 19.34
CA GLU A 70 -15.98 -2.19 20.33
C GLU A 70 -17.14 -1.28 19.94
N ASP A 71 -18.37 -1.75 20.16
CA ASP A 71 -19.55 -0.89 20.02
C ASP A 71 -19.39 0.36 20.90
N PRO A 72 -19.64 1.57 20.38
CA PRO A 72 -19.50 2.79 21.16
C PRO A 72 -20.40 2.75 22.40
N GLN A 73 -19.78 2.61 23.57
CA GLN A 73 -20.48 2.67 24.85
C GLN A 73 -20.58 4.11 25.35
N TRP A 74 -21.49 4.35 26.29
CA TRP A 74 -21.65 5.64 26.97
C TRP A 74 -22.05 6.81 26.07
N GLY A 75 -22.74 6.53 24.95
CA GLY A 75 -23.24 7.56 24.04
C GLY A 75 -22.17 8.22 23.19
N LEU A 76 -20.95 7.68 23.16
CA LEU A 76 -19.91 8.12 22.23
C LEU A 76 -20.27 7.71 20.80
N SER A 77 -19.92 8.55 19.85
CA SER A 77 -19.81 8.16 18.45
C SER A 77 -18.53 7.34 18.22
N LEU A 78 -18.49 6.57 17.13
CA LEU A 78 -17.27 5.85 16.71
C LEU A 78 -16.06 6.80 16.59
N ARG A 79 -16.29 8.02 16.10
CA ARG A 79 -15.26 9.07 15.99
C ARG A 79 -14.70 9.46 17.36
N GLU A 80 -15.57 9.67 18.35
CA GLU A 80 -15.16 10.04 19.71
C GLU A 80 -14.44 8.87 20.39
N LEU A 81 -14.91 7.64 20.20
CA LEU A 81 -14.24 6.45 20.71
C LEU A 81 -12.83 6.30 20.12
N LEU A 82 -12.68 6.41 18.80
CA LEU A 82 -11.38 6.32 18.14
C LEU A 82 -10.45 7.46 18.58
N THR A 83 -10.98 8.66 18.73
CA THR A 83 -10.23 9.83 19.21
C THR A 83 -9.75 9.60 20.65
N ALA A 84 -10.61 9.12 21.53
CA ALA A 84 -10.25 8.78 22.91
C ALA A 84 -9.17 7.68 22.96
N ARG A 85 -9.26 6.66 22.08
CA ARG A 85 -8.24 5.60 21.95
C ARG A 85 -6.90 6.16 21.48
N LEU A 86 -6.89 7.03 20.47
CA LEU A 86 -5.67 7.70 19.97
C LEU A 86 -5.03 8.59 21.04
N VAL A 87 -5.82 9.41 21.75
CA VAL A 87 -5.34 10.25 22.85
C VAL A 87 -4.78 9.38 23.98
N GLY A 88 -5.50 8.33 24.37
CA GLY A 88 -5.04 7.40 25.40
C GLY A 88 -3.75 6.68 25.01
N ALA A 89 -3.61 6.24 23.76
CA ALA A 89 -2.39 5.63 23.24
C ALA A 89 -1.21 6.61 23.35
N ARG A 90 -1.41 7.86 22.93
CA ARG A 90 -0.41 8.93 23.05
C ARG A 90 0.00 9.17 24.50
N THR A 91 -0.96 9.30 25.43
CA THR A 91 -0.66 9.53 26.86
C THR A 91 0.10 8.36 27.49
N ARG A 92 -0.14 7.13 27.05
CA ARG A 92 0.56 5.93 27.54
C ARG A 92 1.88 5.63 26.80
N GLY A 93 2.26 6.44 25.81
CA GLY A 93 3.43 6.17 24.95
C GLY A 93 3.27 4.91 24.09
N GLN A 94 2.04 4.49 23.82
CA GLN A 94 1.74 3.35 22.93
C GLN A 94 1.71 3.83 21.48
N CYS A 95 2.17 2.98 20.56
CA CYS A 95 2.14 3.25 19.12
C CYS A 95 2.89 4.56 18.73
N GLN A 96 3.90 4.98 19.50
CA GLN A 96 4.63 6.23 19.25
C GLN A 96 5.16 6.36 17.81
N PRO A 97 5.75 5.31 17.19
CA PRO A 97 6.22 5.40 15.80
C PRO A 97 5.10 5.68 14.79
N TYR A 98 3.86 5.26 15.06
CA TYR A 98 2.71 5.61 14.24
C TYR A 98 2.31 7.07 14.45
N LEU A 99 2.23 7.52 15.71
CA LEU A 99 1.86 8.89 16.05
C LEU A 99 2.84 9.91 15.47
N ASP A 100 4.15 9.64 15.55
CA ASP A 100 5.21 10.48 14.98
C ASP A 100 5.17 10.52 13.45
N SER A 101 4.55 9.51 12.83
CA SER A 101 4.35 9.47 11.39
C SER A 101 3.05 10.15 10.94
N LEU A 102 2.20 10.66 11.83
CA LEU A 102 0.97 11.33 11.38
C LEU A 102 1.30 12.68 10.72
N PRO A 103 0.54 13.11 9.70
CA PRO A 103 0.71 14.43 9.12
C PRO A 103 0.50 15.49 10.21
N THR A 104 1.35 16.51 10.24
CA THR A 104 1.08 17.70 11.05
C THR A 104 -0.05 18.48 10.37
N LEU A 105 -0.98 19.02 11.16
CA LEU A 105 -2.14 19.79 10.67
C LEU A 105 -1.76 21.15 10.06
N ASP A 106 -0.47 21.39 9.83
CA ASP A 106 0.05 22.63 9.28
C ASP A 106 -0.22 22.69 7.77
N GLY A 107 -1.48 22.94 7.40
CA GLY A 107 -1.87 23.41 6.07
C GLY A 107 -2.64 22.43 5.17
N ALA A 108 -2.96 21.21 5.61
CA ALA A 108 -3.83 20.32 4.87
C ALA A 108 -5.29 20.44 5.37
N PRO A 109 -6.23 20.96 4.56
CA PRO A 109 -7.64 21.04 4.98
C PRO A 109 -8.17 19.62 5.21
N LEU A 110 -8.84 19.40 6.34
CA LEU A 110 -9.52 18.13 6.59
C LEU A 110 -10.67 17.98 5.61
N LEU A 111 -11.13 16.75 5.35
CA LEU A 111 -12.26 16.53 4.44
C LEU A 111 -13.53 17.29 4.86
N CYS A 112 -13.69 17.57 6.16
CA CYS A 112 -14.78 18.42 6.66
C CYS A 112 -14.60 19.91 6.39
N ASP A 113 -13.39 20.33 6.03
CA ASP A 113 -13.03 21.70 5.67
C ASP A 113 -13.02 21.88 4.13
N TRP A 114 -13.32 20.81 3.37
CA TRP A 114 -13.38 20.87 1.91
C TRP A 114 -14.72 21.48 1.49
N SER A 115 -14.67 22.35 0.49
CA SER A 115 -15.88 22.74 -0.23
C SER A 115 -16.47 21.55 -0.99
N ASP A 116 -17.77 21.62 -1.29
CA ASP A 116 -18.44 20.62 -2.14
C ASP A 116 -17.70 20.46 -3.49
N GLU A 117 -17.24 21.57 -4.07
CA GLU A 117 -16.44 21.61 -5.30
C GLU A 117 -15.10 20.86 -5.16
N ALA A 118 -14.40 21.00 -4.03
CA ALA A 118 -13.14 20.29 -3.79
C ALA A 118 -13.37 18.78 -3.61
N SER A 119 -14.50 18.40 -3.03
CA SER A 119 -14.91 17.00 -2.86
C SER A 119 -15.24 16.34 -4.19
N GLU A 120 -16.01 17.00 -5.05
CA GLU A 120 -16.35 16.53 -6.40
C GLU A 120 -15.11 16.40 -7.30
N MET A 121 -14.21 17.40 -7.26
CA MET A 121 -12.97 17.37 -8.04
C MET A 121 -12.04 16.22 -7.64
N ALA A 122 -11.99 15.86 -6.35
CA ALA A 122 -11.22 14.71 -5.88
C ALA A 122 -11.83 13.37 -6.29
N GLN A 123 -13.16 13.26 -6.32
CA GLN A 123 -13.86 12.07 -6.82
C GLN A 123 -13.55 11.85 -8.31
N HIS A 124 -13.66 12.88 -9.14
CA HIS A 124 -13.32 12.78 -10.57
C HIS A 124 -11.84 12.44 -10.83
N ARG A 125 -10.91 12.96 -10.01
CA ARG A 125 -9.48 12.61 -10.13
C ARG A 125 -9.21 11.13 -9.84
N SER A 126 -10.01 10.52 -8.95
CA SER A 126 -9.89 9.09 -8.61
C SER A 126 -10.40 8.17 -9.73
N GLU A 127 -11.42 8.59 -10.49
CA GLU A 127 -11.96 7.87 -11.64
C GLU A 127 -10.98 7.85 -12.82
N ILE A 128 -10.40 9.01 -13.14
CA ILE A 128 -9.37 9.13 -14.20
C ILE A 128 -8.13 8.25 -13.90
N THR A 129 -7.80 8.08 -12.62
CA THR A 129 -6.67 7.25 -12.21
C THR A 129 -7.02 5.75 -12.25
N ARG A 130 -8.27 5.36 -11.98
CA ARG A 130 -8.76 3.99 -12.16
C ARG A 130 -8.76 3.57 -13.62
N ASP A 131 -9.20 4.44 -14.53
CA ASP A 131 -9.21 4.16 -15.97
C ASP A 131 -7.80 4.04 -16.56
N ARG A 132 -6.80 4.66 -15.93
CA ARG A 132 -5.38 4.50 -16.32
C ARG A 132 -4.73 3.19 -15.87
N ILE A 133 -5.34 2.51 -14.89
CA ILE A 133 -4.89 1.19 -14.39
C ILE A 133 -5.58 0.05 -15.15
N GLU A 134 -6.56 0.34 -16.01
CA GLU A 134 -7.04 -0.61 -17.03
C GLU A 134 -5.99 -0.79 -18.13
N ILE A 135 -5.06 -1.69 -17.83
CA ILE A 135 -4.50 -2.72 -18.73
C ILE A 135 -4.48 -2.30 -20.21
N ALA A 136 -3.30 -1.87 -20.67
CA ALA A 136 -2.95 -1.84 -22.07
C ALA A 136 -3.43 -3.12 -22.78
N PRO A 137 -4.13 -3.01 -23.93
CA PRO A 137 -4.84 -4.12 -24.54
C PRO A 137 -3.90 -5.27 -24.90
N ARG A 138 -4.33 -6.49 -24.58
CA ARG A 138 -3.76 -7.75 -25.09
C ARG A 138 -3.67 -7.66 -26.62
N SER A 139 -2.48 -7.36 -27.13
CA SER A 139 -2.19 -7.31 -28.55
C SER A 139 -0.95 -8.14 -28.88
N LEU A 140 -1.20 -9.18 -29.68
CA LEU A 140 -0.29 -9.93 -30.55
C LEU A 140 0.93 -10.65 -29.95
N ARG A 141 0.77 -11.97 -29.75
CA ARG A 141 1.64 -13.03 -30.31
C ARG A 141 0.74 -14.21 -30.67
N ASP A 142 0.22 -14.29 -31.88
CA ASP A 142 0.91 -14.78 -33.07
C ASP A 142 2.18 -15.61 -32.77
N ARG A 143 1.97 -16.91 -32.58
CA ARG A 143 2.98 -17.95 -32.87
C ARG A 143 2.25 -19.17 -33.43
N SER A 144 1.99 -19.11 -34.72
CA SER A 144 2.30 -20.17 -35.69
C SER A 144 2.95 -21.42 -35.08
N ARG A 145 2.13 -22.37 -34.63
CA ARG A 145 2.56 -23.77 -34.48
C ARG A 145 2.34 -24.47 -35.81
N SER A 146 3.25 -24.21 -36.73
CA SER A 146 3.49 -25.08 -37.88
C SER A 146 4.78 -25.85 -37.60
N ARG A 147 4.66 -27.12 -37.20
CA ARG A 147 5.73 -28.12 -37.33
C ARG A 147 5.14 -29.54 -37.27
N LYS A 148 4.90 -30.02 -38.50
CA LYS A 148 4.90 -31.36 -39.10
C LYS A 148 4.58 -32.64 -38.27
N PRO A 149 3.89 -33.61 -38.91
CA PRO A 149 3.63 -34.94 -38.37
C PRO A 149 4.92 -35.77 -38.35
N ARG A 150 5.10 -36.59 -37.31
CA ARG A 150 6.13 -37.63 -37.30
C ARG A 150 5.48 -38.95 -37.63
N ASP A 151 6.05 -39.55 -38.66
CA ASP A 151 5.68 -40.75 -39.37
C ASP A 151 5.72 -42.01 -38.51
N GLN A 152 4.98 -43.01 -38.97
CA GLN A 152 4.82 -44.35 -38.43
C GLN A 152 6.07 -45.20 -38.68
N SER A 153 6.37 -46.11 -37.75
CA SER A 153 7.05 -47.40 -37.99
C SER A 153 6.81 -48.25 -36.72
N GLU A 154 5.96 -49.29 -36.82
CA GLU A 154 6.37 -50.71 -36.90
C GLU A 154 7.15 -51.16 -35.66
N GLY A 155 6.77 -52.15 -34.84
CA GLY A 155 5.72 -53.17 -34.81
C GLY A 155 5.92 -54.03 -33.52
N PRO A 156 5.07 -55.02 -33.21
CA PRO A 156 5.16 -55.80 -31.97
C PRO A 156 5.81 -57.18 -32.19
N ARG A 157 6.81 -57.54 -31.36
CA ARG A 157 7.33 -58.90 -31.06
C ARG A 157 8.16 -58.75 -29.76
N LEU A 158 8.03 -59.48 -28.65
CA LEU A 158 7.40 -60.75 -28.26
C LEU A 158 6.74 -60.57 -26.88
#